data_AF-A0A957SCW3-F1
#
_entry.id   AF-A0A957SCW3-F1
#
_cell.length_a   1.000
_cell.length_b   1.000
_cell.length_c   1.000
_cell.angle_alpha   90.00
_cell.angle_beta   90.00
_cell.angle_gamma   90.00
#
_symmetry.space_group_name_H-M   'P 1'
#
loop_
_entity.id
_entity.type
_entity.pdbx_description
1 polymer ?
#
loop_
_entity_poly.entity_id
_entity_poly.type
_entity_poly.pdbx_seq_one_letter_code
_entity_poly.pdbx_strand_id
1 'polypeptide(L)'
;QLALQYLPSFNLGNMSDADYARLKENRLDRIEPVHDNNGLTAEQLQPHFMAKLASRRGREIAAGNTLYGPHRDDLRFLANGRDLRTYGSRGQQRTAALSLKLAEVQAMTVATGSAPLLLLDDVMSELDAVRRSTLLTALEGVPQALLTTTDWDDFTPEFRARAQLFTVAKGAILPLSA
;
A
#
# COMPACT_ATOMS: atom_id res chain seq x y z
N GLN A 1 -1.82 -12.67 -8.78
CA GLN A 1 -0.70 -12.05 -8.04
C GLN A 1 -0.98 -10.57 -7.87
N LEU A 2 -0.82 -10.06 -6.64
CA LEU A 2 -0.84 -8.62 -6.34
C LEU A 2 0.57 -8.06 -6.53
N ALA A 3 0.69 -6.91 -7.19
CA ALA A 3 1.95 -6.20 -7.38
C ALA A 3 1.76 -4.71 -7.12
N LEU A 4 2.79 -4.06 -6.59
CA LEU A 4 2.87 -2.61 -6.44
C LEU A 4 3.80 -2.07 -7.53
N GLN A 5 3.35 -1.08 -8.29
CA GLN A 5 4.12 -0.44 -9.34
C GLN A 5 4.26 1.05 -9.08
N TYR A 6 5.50 1.51 -8.98
CA TYR A 6 5.82 2.93 -8.94
C TYR A 6 5.82 3.52 -10.35
N LEU A 7 5.13 4.65 -10.51
CA LEU A 7 5.01 5.39 -11.75
C LEU A 7 5.55 6.81 -11.55
N PRO A 8 6.76 7.12 -12.03
CA PRO A 8 7.27 8.48 -11.94
C PRO A 8 6.48 9.43 -12.85
N SER A 9 6.36 10.69 -12.43
CA SER A 9 5.67 11.78 -13.12
C SER A 9 6.32 12.19 -14.45
N PHE A 10 7.53 11.71 -14.70
CA PHE A 10 8.25 11.82 -15.96
C PHE A 10 9.16 10.60 -16.18
N ASN A 11 9.61 10.42 -17.42
CA ASN A 11 10.62 9.42 -17.75
C ASN A 11 11.95 9.80 -17.08
N LEU A 12 12.47 8.93 -16.20
CA LEU A 12 13.69 9.16 -15.42
C LEU A 12 14.98 9.01 -16.26
N GLY A 13 14.86 8.66 -17.55
CA GLY A 13 15.99 8.41 -18.46
C GLY A 13 16.39 6.94 -18.54
N ASN A 14 15.70 6.06 -17.81
CA ASN A 14 15.95 4.62 -17.76
C ASN A 14 15.08 3.79 -18.73
N MET A 15 14.21 4.43 -19.51
CA MET A 15 13.37 3.76 -20.49
C MET A 15 13.14 4.63 -21.73
N SER A 16 12.70 4.04 -22.83
CA SER A 16 12.29 4.81 -24.00
C SER A 16 11.00 5.58 -23.72
N ASP A 17 10.76 6.70 -24.43
CA ASP A 17 9.50 7.44 -24.29
C ASP A 17 8.27 6.63 -24.71
N ALA A 18 8.44 5.69 -25.66
CA ALA A 18 7.39 4.76 -26.06
C ALA A 18 7.04 3.79 -24.92
N ASP A 19 8.05 3.28 -24.20
CA ASP A 19 7.83 2.39 -23.06
C ASP A 19 7.23 3.14 -21.87
N TYR A 20 7.67 4.37 -21.61
CA TYR A 20 7.07 5.23 -20.59
C TYR A 20 5.60 5.56 -20.90
N ALA A 21 5.26 5.81 -22.18
CA ALA A 21 3.87 6.01 -22.59
C ALA A 21 3.02 4.76 -22.36
N ARG A 22 3.51 3.57 -22.74
CA ARG A 22 2.83 2.28 -22.50
C ARG A 22 2.63 1.99 -21.01
N LEU A 23 3.64 2.30 -20.19
CA LEU A 23 3.58 2.21 -18.73
C LEU A 23 2.46 3.11 -18.18
N LYS A 24 2.40 4.36 -18.65
CA LYS A 24 1.37 5.31 -18.22
C LYS A 24 -0.05 4.88 -18.62
N GLU A 25 -0.21 4.32 -19.82
CA GLU A 25 -1.49 3.86 -20.36
C GLU A 25 -1.94 2.48 -19.87
N ASN A 26 -1.15 1.84 -19.00
CA ASN A 26 -1.46 0.51 -18.47
C ASN A 26 -1.59 -0.55 -19.58
N ARG A 27 -0.84 -0.38 -20.69
CA ARG A 27 -0.81 -1.27 -21.88
C ARG A 27 0.42 -2.17 -21.93
N LEU A 28 1.11 -2.36 -20.80
CA LEU A 28 2.15 -3.37 -20.69
C LEU A 28 1.48 -4.69 -20.30
N ASP A 29 1.27 -5.57 -21.28
CA ASP A 29 0.65 -6.90 -21.09
C ASP A 29 1.45 -7.81 -20.13
N ARG A 30 2.68 -7.45 -19.83
CA ARG A 30 3.49 -7.97 -18.73
C ARG A 30 4.13 -6.78 -18.04
N ILE A 31 3.57 -6.40 -16.91
CA ILE A 31 4.40 -5.78 -15.88
C ILE A 31 5.16 -6.97 -15.32
N GLU A 32 6.32 -7.29 -15.92
CA GLU A 32 7.36 -7.84 -15.07
C GLU A 32 7.47 -6.83 -13.94
N PRO A 33 7.32 -7.26 -12.67
CA PRO A 33 7.46 -6.34 -11.57
C PRO A 33 8.76 -5.59 -11.82
N VAL A 34 8.72 -4.26 -11.69
CA VAL A 34 9.94 -3.47 -11.65
C VAL A 34 10.63 -3.89 -10.35
N HIS A 35 11.20 -5.09 -10.38
CA HIS A 35 12.14 -5.61 -9.42
C HIS A 35 13.41 -4.82 -9.71
N ASP A 36 13.89 -4.19 -8.65
CA ASP A 36 14.94 -3.19 -8.63
C ASP A 36 14.50 -1.78 -9.01
N ASN A 37 14.68 -0.88 -8.03
CA ASN A 37 15.26 0.43 -8.27
C ASN A 37 16.22 0.28 -9.45
N ASN A 38 15.94 0.89 -10.60
CA ASN A 38 16.62 0.66 -11.88
C ASN A 38 18.14 0.97 -11.91
N GLY A 39 18.90 0.74 -10.83
CA GLY A 39 20.29 1.12 -10.65
C GLY A 39 20.53 2.62 -10.69
N LEU A 40 19.46 3.44 -10.81
CA LEU A 40 19.58 4.89 -10.95
C LEU A 40 20.00 5.49 -9.62
N THR A 41 21.23 5.97 -9.57
CA THR A 41 21.71 6.78 -8.45
C THR A 41 21.12 8.18 -8.53
N ALA A 42 21.18 8.93 -7.42
CA ALA A 42 20.72 10.31 -7.40
C ALA A 42 21.47 11.18 -8.42
N GLU A 43 22.76 10.92 -8.61
CA GLU A 43 23.62 11.61 -9.58
C GLU A 43 23.19 11.38 -11.02
N GLN A 44 22.72 10.17 -11.33
CA GLN A 44 22.21 9.84 -12.66
C GLN A 44 20.83 10.47 -12.92
N LEU A 45 19.97 10.54 -11.89
CA LEU A 45 18.62 11.10 -12.01
C LEU A 45 18.61 12.64 -12.10
N GLN A 46 19.51 13.30 -11.36
CA GLN A 46 19.57 14.76 -11.25
C GLN A 46 19.53 15.49 -12.61
N PRO A 47 20.39 15.17 -13.62
CA PRO A 47 20.37 15.87 -14.90
C PRO A 47 19.04 15.71 -15.65
N HIS A 48 18.43 14.52 -15.62
CA HIS A 48 17.13 14.28 -16.26
C HIS A 48 16.02 15.10 -15.59
N PHE A 49 16.02 15.17 -14.26
CA PHE A 49 15.02 15.95 -13.54
C PHE A 49 15.18 17.45 -13.80
N MET A 50 16.42 17.97 -13.75
CA MET A 50 16.71 19.37 -14.06
C MET A 50 16.30 19.76 -15.48
N ALA A 51 16.61 18.92 -16.47
CA ALA A 51 16.18 19.13 -17.85
C ALA A 51 14.65 19.13 -17.97
N LYS A 52 13.95 18.24 -17.24
CA LYS A 52 12.49 18.19 -17.24
C LYS A 52 11.88 19.48 -16.71
N LEU A 53 12.33 19.96 -15.55
CA LEU A 53 11.87 21.22 -14.96
C LEU A 53 12.14 22.40 -15.89
N ALA A 54 13.35 22.51 -16.44
CA ALA A 54 13.71 23.56 -17.39
C ALA A 54 12.79 23.56 -18.63
N SER A 55 12.54 22.39 -19.23
CA SER A 55 11.71 22.26 -20.44
C SER A 55 10.22 22.58 -20.20
N ARG A 56 9.75 22.60 -18.95
CA ARG A 56 8.33 22.76 -18.59
C ARG A 56 8.04 24.02 -17.78
N ARG A 57 9.06 24.83 -17.47
CA ARG A 57 8.95 26.06 -16.70
C ARG A 57 7.80 26.99 -17.11
N GLY A 58 7.64 27.24 -18.41
CA GLY A 58 6.53 28.10 -18.90
C GLY A 58 5.15 27.53 -18.59
N ARG A 59 4.99 26.20 -18.65
CA ARG A 59 3.73 25.52 -18.32
C ARG A 59 3.48 25.50 -16.82
N GLU A 60 4.52 25.33 -16.01
CA GLU A 60 4.43 25.37 -14.54
C GLU A 60 4.05 26.78 -14.04
N ILE A 61 4.63 27.84 -14.64
CA ILE A 61 4.23 29.22 -14.35
C ILE A 61 2.76 29.46 -14.69
N ALA A 62 2.31 29.03 -15.88
CA ALA A 62 0.92 29.17 -16.29
C ALA A 62 -0.05 28.38 -15.38
N ALA A 63 0.38 27.22 -14.87
CA ALA A 63 -0.40 26.38 -13.96
C ALA A 63 -0.34 26.85 -12.48
N GLY A 64 0.59 27.73 -12.13
CA GLY A 64 0.82 28.18 -10.75
C GLY A 64 1.34 27.08 -9.81
N ASN A 65 1.87 25.97 -10.34
CA ASN A 65 2.40 24.87 -9.54
C ASN A 65 3.49 24.07 -10.28
N THR A 66 4.32 23.35 -9.51
CA THR A 66 5.28 22.38 -10.06
C THR A 66 4.55 21.12 -10.52
N LEU A 67 4.75 20.73 -11.78
CA LEU A 67 4.02 19.66 -12.47
C LEU A 67 4.79 18.34 -12.50
N TYR A 68 6.07 18.33 -12.14
CA TYR A 68 6.94 17.14 -12.18
C TYR A 68 7.78 17.03 -10.91
N GLY A 69 7.98 15.81 -10.42
CA GLY A 69 8.72 15.52 -9.19
C GLY A 69 8.00 14.47 -8.33
N PRO A 70 8.63 14.04 -7.22
CA PRO A 70 8.11 12.96 -6.37
C PRO A 70 6.71 13.19 -5.83
N HIS A 71 6.32 14.45 -5.63
CA HIS A 71 4.97 14.85 -5.22
C HIS A 71 3.89 14.61 -6.29
N ARG A 72 4.28 14.29 -7.53
CA ARG A 72 3.38 14.01 -8.67
C ARG A 72 3.47 12.56 -9.15
N ASP A 73 4.33 11.76 -8.54
CA ASP A 73 4.46 10.35 -8.87
C ASP A 73 3.25 9.57 -8.35
N ASP A 74 3.02 8.37 -8.90
CA ASP A 74 1.88 7.52 -8.56
C ASP A 74 2.36 6.14 -8.11
N LEU A 75 1.55 5.47 -7.27
CA LEU A 75 1.74 4.09 -6.83
C LEU A 75 0.50 3.30 -7.21
N ARG A 76 0.66 2.37 -8.15
CA ARG A 76 -0.43 1.56 -8.69
C ARG A 76 -0.44 0.18 -8.06
N PHE A 77 -1.63 -0.25 -7.65
CA PHE A 77 -1.88 -1.62 -7.22
C PHE A 77 -2.42 -2.42 -8.39
N LEU A 78 -1.73 -3.51 -8.72
CA LEU A 78 -2.03 -4.34 -9.86
C LEU A 78 -2.41 -5.73 -9.39
N ALA A 79 -3.58 -6.21 -9.80
CA ALA A 79 -3.97 -7.60 -9.61
C ALA A 79 -4.05 -8.28 -10.97
N ASN A 80 -3.22 -9.31 -11.17
CA ASN A 80 -3.12 -10.02 -12.45
C ASN A 80 -2.90 -9.06 -13.65
N GLY A 81 -2.04 -8.07 -13.46
CA GLY A 81 -1.71 -7.05 -14.48
C GLY A 81 -2.74 -5.93 -14.66
N ARG A 82 -3.84 -5.90 -13.89
CA ARG A 82 -4.88 -4.87 -14.00
C ARG A 82 -4.86 -3.91 -12.81
N ASP A 83 -4.99 -2.61 -13.08
CA ASP A 83 -5.07 -1.57 -12.06
C ASP A 83 -6.33 -1.75 -11.20
N LEU A 84 -6.13 -2.01 -9.90
CA LEU A 84 -7.19 -2.20 -8.93
C LEU A 84 -8.01 -0.94 -8.68
N ARG A 85 -7.45 0.26 -8.91
CA ARG A 85 -8.20 1.52 -8.80
C ARG A 85 -9.32 1.60 -9.84
N THR A 86 -9.06 1.10 -11.05
CA THR A 86 -9.99 1.19 -12.19
C THR A 86 -10.88 -0.04 -12.31
N TYR A 87 -10.31 -1.23 -12.10
CA TYR A 87 -10.98 -2.50 -12.40
C TYR A 87 -11.20 -3.40 -11.18
N GLY A 88 -10.66 -3.03 -10.02
CA GLY A 88 -10.78 -3.82 -8.80
C GLY A 88 -12.17 -3.68 -8.19
N SER A 89 -12.73 -4.80 -7.72
CA SER A 89 -13.90 -4.73 -6.83
C SER A 89 -13.53 -4.06 -5.51
N ARG A 90 -14.52 -3.50 -4.79
CA ARG A 90 -14.31 -2.93 -3.45
C ARG A 90 -13.57 -3.89 -2.52
N GLY A 91 -13.92 -5.17 -2.59
CA GLY A 91 -13.26 -6.22 -1.82
C GLY A 91 -11.79 -6.40 -2.17
N GLN A 92 -11.44 -6.38 -3.45
CA GLN A 92 -10.04 -6.49 -3.90
C GLN A 92 -9.21 -5.26 -3.49
N GLN A 93 -9.79 -4.06 -3.56
CA GLN A 93 -9.13 -2.84 -3.11
C GLN A 93 -8.83 -2.87 -1.60
N ARG A 94 -9.80 -3.32 -0.79
CA ARG A 94 -9.61 -3.53 0.66
C ARG A 94 -8.53 -4.56 0.95
N THR A 95 -8.53 -5.70 0.27
CA THR A 95 -7.48 -6.72 0.42
C THR A 95 -6.11 -6.14 0.06
N ALA A 96 -5.98 -5.38 -1.03
CA ALA A 96 -4.71 -4.77 -1.42
C ALA A 96 -4.21 -3.75 -0.39
N ALA A 97 -5.10 -2.92 0.16
CA ALA A 97 -4.77 -1.97 1.23
C ALA A 97 -4.31 -2.70 2.50
N LEU A 98 -5.00 -3.77 2.89
CA LEU A 98 -4.62 -4.59 4.04
C LEU A 98 -3.26 -5.26 3.83
N SER A 99 -3.02 -5.84 2.66
CA SER A 99 -1.71 -6.41 2.29
C SER A 99 -0.59 -5.37 2.34
N LEU A 100 -0.86 -4.13 1.91
CA LEU A 100 0.10 -3.03 2.02
C LEU A 100 0.45 -2.73 3.47
N LYS A 101 -0.55 -2.65 4.36
CA LYS A 101 -0.31 -2.39 5.79
C LYS A 101 0.50 -3.50 6.46
N LEU A 102 0.25 -4.76 6.11
CA LEU A 102 1.04 -5.88 6.60
C LEU A 102 2.48 -5.85 6.07
N ALA A 103 2.67 -5.50 4.79
CA ALA A 103 3.99 -5.30 4.21
C ALA A 103 4.74 -4.12 4.86
N GLU A 104 4.04 -3.05 5.19
CA GLU A 104 4.57 -1.88 5.91
C GLU A 104 5.09 -2.28 7.30
N VAL A 105 4.33 -3.09 8.07
CA VAL A 105 4.77 -3.62 9.37
C VAL A 105 6.10 -4.39 9.23
N GLN A 106 6.21 -5.26 8.23
CA GLN A 106 7.44 -6.02 7.96
C GLN A 106 8.60 -5.09 7.58
N ALA A 107 8.37 -4.14 6.67
CA ALA A 107 9.39 -3.18 6.23
C ALA A 107 9.89 -2.30 7.40
N MET A 108 8.98 -1.82 8.25
CA MET A 108 9.32 -1.04 9.44
C MET A 108 10.11 -1.87 10.46
N THR A 109 9.75 -3.14 10.64
CA THR A 109 10.46 -4.06 11.54
C THR A 109 11.91 -4.23 11.09
N VAL A 110 12.14 -4.41 9.79
CA VAL A 110 13.50 -4.51 9.22
C VAL A 110 14.26 -3.19 9.36
N ALA A 111 13.61 -2.06 9.06
CA ALA A 111 14.26 -0.74 9.06
C ALA A 111 14.63 -0.24 10.47
N THR A 112 13.82 -0.58 11.47
CA THR A 112 13.99 -0.06 12.85
C THR A 112 14.55 -1.10 13.83
N GLY A 113 14.55 -2.38 13.46
CA GLY A 113 14.92 -3.48 14.35
C GLY A 113 13.84 -3.86 15.37
N SER A 114 12.69 -3.18 15.37
CA SER A 114 11.58 -3.43 16.29
C SER A 114 10.23 -3.45 15.57
N ALA A 115 9.35 -4.38 15.90
CA ALA A 115 8.02 -4.41 15.30
C ALA A 115 7.12 -3.31 15.86
N PRO A 116 6.38 -2.57 15.01
CA PRO A 116 5.43 -1.57 15.48
C PRO A 116 4.18 -2.20 16.10
N LEU A 117 3.48 -1.44 16.95
CA LEU A 117 2.12 -1.77 17.39
C LEU A 117 1.16 -1.63 16.22
N LEU A 118 0.50 -2.72 15.83
CA LEU A 118 -0.49 -2.70 14.76
C LEU A 118 -1.87 -2.33 15.33
N LEU A 119 -2.47 -1.27 14.82
CA LEU A 119 -3.83 -0.83 15.18
C LEU A 119 -4.77 -1.11 14.01
N LEU A 120 -5.83 -1.86 14.24
CA LEU A 120 -6.85 -2.18 13.23
C LEU A 120 -8.23 -1.76 13.75
N ASP A 121 -8.80 -0.73 13.14
CA ASP A 121 -10.10 -0.18 13.52
C ASP A 121 -11.22 -0.71 12.64
N ASP A 122 -12.12 -1.51 13.22
CA ASP A 122 -13.30 -2.12 12.60
C ASP A 122 -13.06 -2.77 11.23
N VAL A 123 -11.84 -3.30 11.02
CA VAL A 123 -11.47 -3.86 9.72
C VAL A 123 -12.18 -5.18 9.41
N MET A 124 -12.69 -5.87 10.44
CA MET A 124 -13.29 -7.19 10.28
C MET A 124 -14.70 -7.14 9.70
N SER A 125 -15.47 -6.10 10.03
CA SER A 125 -16.83 -5.87 9.54
C SER A 125 -16.86 -5.68 8.01
N GLU A 126 -15.73 -5.28 7.43
CA GLU A 126 -15.57 -5.01 6.01
C GLU A 126 -15.15 -6.23 5.16
N LEU A 127 -14.86 -7.37 5.80
CA LEU A 127 -14.27 -8.56 5.19
C LEU A 127 -15.23 -9.75 5.19
N ASP A 128 -15.21 -10.51 4.10
CA ASP A 128 -15.82 -11.83 4.05
C ASP A 128 -15.01 -12.87 4.85
N ALA A 129 -15.60 -14.04 5.12
CA ALA A 129 -15.01 -15.07 5.96
C ALA A 129 -13.61 -15.52 5.51
N VAL A 130 -13.37 -15.64 4.20
CA VAL A 130 -12.07 -16.05 3.65
C VAL A 130 -11.02 -14.99 3.93
N ARG A 131 -11.37 -13.71 3.75
CA ARG A 131 -10.47 -12.59 4.03
C ARG A 131 -10.21 -12.41 5.52
N ARG A 132 -11.21 -12.60 6.38
CA ARG A 132 -11.03 -12.59 7.84
C ARG A 132 -10.01 -13.64 8.26
N SER A 133 -10.19 -14.88 7.81
CA SER A 133 -9.22 -15.96 8.04
C SER A 133 -7.80 -15.57 7.59
N THR A 134 -7.67 -15.01 6.38
CA THR A 134 -6.37 -14.55 5.85
C THR A 134 -5.73 -13.47 6.72
N LEU A 135 -6.52 -12.50 7.20
CA LEU A 135 -6.03 -11.46 8.11
C LEU A 135 -5.57 -12.06 9.43
N LEU A 136 -6.36 -12.94 10.05
CA LEU A 136 -6.01 -13.57 11.32
C LEU A 136 -4.72 -14.39 11.22
N THR A 137 -4.51 -15.10 10.11
CA THR A 137 -3.23 -15.79 9.83
C THR A 137 -2.07 -14.81 9.68
N ALA A 138 -2.26 -13.69 8.97
CA ALA A 138 -1.21 -12.70 8.81
C ALA A 138 -0.82 -12.01 10.14
N LEU A 139 -1.77 -11.87 11.07
CA LEU A 139 -1.53 -11.31 12.40
C LEU A 139 -0.67 -12.20 13.29
N GLU A 140 -0.52 -13.49 13.00
CA GLU A 140 0.34 -14.38 13.79
C GLU A 140 1.82 -13.98 13.71
N GLY A 141 2.23 -13.33 12.62
CA GLY A 141 3.58 -12.78 12.47
C GLY A 141 3.78 -11.41 13.11
N VAL A 142 2.73 -10.82 13.71
CA VAL A 142 2.79 -9.48 14.30
C VAL A 142 2.93 -9.62 15.83
N PRO A 143 4.02 -9.11 16.44
CA PRO A 143 4.25 -9.28 17.88
C PRO A 143 3.18 -8.67 18.78
N GLN A 144 2.58 -7.53 18.39
CA GLN A 144 1.51 -6.90 19.14
C GLN A 144 0.52 -6.19 18.20
N ALA A 145 -0.77 -6.48 18.37
CA ALA A 145 -1.85 -5.85 17.65
C ALA A 145 -3.02 -5.48 18.59
N LEU A 146 -3.65 -4.33 18.33
CA LEU A 146 -4.91 -3.91 18.93
C LEU A 146 -5.98 -3.88 17.82
N LEU A 147 -7.08 -4.59 18.05
CA LEU A 147 -8.18 -4.71 17.10
C LEU A 147 -9.48 -4.23 17.75
N THR A 148 -10.29 -3.51 17.00
CA THR A 148 -11.66 -3.15 17.39
C THR A 148 -12.67 -3.91 16.54
N THR A 149 -13.83 -4.21 17.13
CA THR A 149 -14.97 -4.81 16.45
C THR A 149 -16.24 -4.48 17.21
N THR A 150 -17.38 -4.48 16.52
CA THR A 150 -18.71 -4.50 17.15
C THR A 150 -19.27 -5.90 17.34
N ASP A 151 -18.68 -6.92 16.70
CA ASP A 151 -19.13 -8.32 16.75
C ASP A 151 -17.97 -9.26 17.06
N TRP A 152 -18.14 -10.12 18.05
CA TRP A 152 -17.12 -11.11 18.42
C TRP A 152 -17.02 -12.27 17.45
N ASP A 153 -18.08 -12.56 16.71
CA ASP A 153 -18.12 -13.67 15.75
C ASP A 153 -17.33 -13.37 14.47
N ASP A 154 -16.84 -12.14 14.33
CA ASP A 154 -15.84 -11.77 13.36
C ASP A 154 -14.48 -12.46 13.60
N PHE A 155 -14.22 -12.88 14.84
CA PHE A 155 -12.99 -13.57 15.23
C PHE A 155 -13.23 -15.05 15.50
N THR A 156 -12.32 -15.90 15.04
CA THR A 156 -12.44 -17.33 15.34
C THR A 156 -12.32 -17.60 16.85
N PRO A 157 -12.97 -18.63 17.39
CA PRO A 157 -12.85 -18.99 18.81
C PRO A 157 -11.39 -19.16 19.26
N GLU A 158 -10.54 -19.74 18.41
CA GLU A 158 -9.12 -19.96 18.69
C GLU A 158 -8.36 -18.63 18.82
N PHE A 159 -8.67 -17.65 17.96
CA PHE A 159 -8.09 -16.32 18.04
C PHE A 159 -8.55 -15.58 19.31
N ARG A 160 -9.83 -15.70 19.68
CA ARG A 160 -10.36 -15.08 20.91
C ARG A 160 -9.73 -15.65 22.17
N ALA A 161 -9.51 -16.96 22.22
CA ALA A 161 -8.92 -17.64 23.38
C ALA A 161 -7.48 -17.20 23.67
N ARG A 162 -6.73 -16.73 22.67
CA ARG A 162 -5.36 -16.22 22.82
C ARG A 162 -5.27 -14.69 22.97
N ALA A 163 -6.40 -13.99 22.81
CA ALA A 163 -6.44 -12.53 22.87
C ALA A 163 -6.85 -12.04 24.26
N GLN A 164 -6.39 -10.85 24.63
CA GLN A 164 -6.96 -10.12 25.76
C GLN A 164 -8.19 -9.37 25.26
N LEU A 165 -9.35 -9.72 25.80
CA LEU A 165 -10.63 -9.15 25.39
C LEU A 165 -11.01 -8.00 26.31
N PHE A 166 -11.45 -6.89 25.72
CA PHE A 166 -11.94 -5.73 26.43
C PHE A 166 -13.26 -5.29 25.80
N THR A 167 -14.18 -4.81 26.63
CA THR A 167 -15.39 -4.11 26.16
C THR A 167 -15.23 -2.61 26.41
N VAL A 168 -15.71 -1.82 25.46
CA VAL A 168 -15.75 -0.37 25.58
C VAL A 168 -17.21 0.07 25.71
N ALA A 169 -17.57 0.64 26.86
CA ALA A 169 -18.92 1.10 27.14
C ALA A 169 -18.89 2.46 27.83
N LYS A 170 -19.63 3.44 27.30
CA LYS A 170 -19.73 4.80 27.86
C LYS A 170 -18.36 5.48 28.10
N GLY A 171 -17.39 5.23 27.20
CA GLY A 171 -16.03 5.77 27.31
C GLY A 171 -15.13 5.08 28.33
N ALA A 172 -15.57 3.99 28.94
CA ALA A 172 -14.76 3.15 29.83
C ALA A 172 -14.36 1.84 29.16
N ILE A 173 -13.14 1.36 29.46
CA ILE A 173 -12.60 0.09 28.98
C ILE A 173 -12.65 -0.89 30.16
N LEU A 174 -13.32 -2.03 29.97
CA LEU A 174 -13.46 -3.07 30.99
C LEU A 174 -12.91 -4.40 30.44
N PRO A 175 -12.10 -5.15 31.20
CA PRO A 175 -11.67 -6.47 30.78
C PRO A 175 -12.88 -7.40 30.68
N LEU A 176 -12.96 -8.17 29.60
CA LEU A 176 -13.92 -9.25 29.44
C LEU A 176 -13.30 -10.52 30.00
N SER A 177 -13.85 -11.06 31.08
CA SER A 177 -13.48 -12.39 31.57
C SER A 177 -13.93 -13.43 30.54
N ALA A 178 -13.02 -14.34 30.14
CA ALA A 178 -13.34 -15.50 29.31
C ALA A 178 -14.30 -16.47 30.02
#